data_AF-A0A9E4TMT3-F1
#
_entry.id   AF-A0A9E4TMT3-F1
#
_cell.length_a   1.000
_cell.length_b   1.000
_cell.length_c   1.000
_cell.angle_alpha   90.00
_cell.angle_beta   90.00
_cell.angle_gamma   90.00
#
_symmetry.space_group_name_H-M   'P 1'
#
loop_
_entity.id
_entity.type
_entity.pdbx_description
1 polymer ?
#
loop_
_entity_poly.entity_id
_entity_poly.type
_entity_poly.pdbx_seq_one_letter_code
_entity_poly.pdbx_strand_id
1 'polypeptide(L)'
;MAAGAPAVLALAGGVGGAKLALGLARCLPPDDLVICVNTGDDETFHGLHVSPDLDTMMYTLSGLSNPETGWGLAGDTFTALEMLGKLGADTWFNLGDRDLATHIRRTQLLADGKTLSEVTSELSRNLGVAHHLVPMSDDPVRTVVFTDEGELPMQRYFVGRRAEPKVKEVRYIGADTAAIAPGLENAIAGAGMLVLCP
;
A
#
# COMPACT_ATOMS: atom_id res chain seq x y z
N MET A 1 1.63 -18.99 -20.96
CA MET A 1 0.22 -18.78 -21.33
C MET A 1 -0.21 -17.51 -20.64
N ALA A 2 -0.81 -16.55 -21.33
CA ALA A 2 -1.40 -15.40 -20.63
C ALA A 2 -2.43 -15.96 -19.63
N ALA A 3 -2.31 -15.61 -18.36
CA ALA A 3 -3.32 -15.98 -17.38
C ALA A 3 -4.67 -15.46 -17.90
N GLY A 4 -5.73 -16.27 -17.76
CA GLY A 4 -7.07 -15.83 -18.10
C GLY A 4 -7.45 -14.60 -17.29
N ALA A 5 -8.43 -13.84 -17.78
CA ALA A 5 -8.96 -12.74 -16.97
C ALA A 5 -9.55 -13.29 -15.66
N PRO A 6 -9.34 -12.62 -14.51
CA PRO A 6 -9.83 -13.09 -13.22
C PRO A 6 -11.36 -13.03 -13.18
N ALA A 7 -11.98 -13.80 -12.30
CA ALA A 7 -13.41 -13.64 -12.04
C ALA A 7 -13.71 -12.26 -11.42
N VAL A 8 -12.83 -11.78 -10.53
CA VAL A 8 -12.99 -10.52 -9.79
C VAL A 8 -11.72 -9.66 -9.85
N LEU A 9 -11.91 -8.39 -10.18
CA LEU A 9 -10.95 -7.32 -9.92
C LEU A 9 -11.44 -6.46 -8.75
N ALA A 10 -10.70 -6.44 -7.65
CA ALA A 10 -10.99 -5.59 -6.50
C ALA A 10 -10.08 -4.36 -6.49
N LEU A 11 -10.65 -3.16 -6.43
CA LEU A 11 -9.94 -1.92 -6.19
C LEU A 11 -9.97 -1.62 -4.69
N ALA A 12 -8.81 -1.57 -4.05
CA ALA A 12 -8.71 -1.50 -2.60
C ALA A 12 -7.65 -0.49 -2.13
N GLY A 13 -7.93 0.14 -0.99
CA GLY A 13 -7.01 0.98 -0.23
C GLY A 13 -7.38 0.95 1.24
N GLY A 14 -6.42 1.21 2.11
CA GLY A 14 -6.57 1.21 3.56
C GLY A 14 -7.04 -0.11 4.18
N VAL A 15 -7.38 -0.02 5.47
CA VAL A 15 -7.80 -1.17 6.30
C VAL A 15 -9.18 -1.70 5.88
N GLY A 16 -10.10 -0.82 5.45
CA GLY A 16 -11.42 -1.22 4.93
C GLY A 16 -11.31 -2.09 3.69
N GLY A 17 -10.49 -1.62 2.73
CA GLY A 17 -10.13 -2.35 1.52
C GLY A 17 -9.55 -3.73 1.81
N ALA A 18 -8.56 -3.80 2.70
CA ALA A 18 -7.91 -5.06 3.07
C ALA A 18 -8.87 -6.07 3.73
N LYS A 19 -9.83 -5.61 4.54
CA LYS A 19 -10.84 -6.49 5.16
C LYS A 19 -11.78 -7.14 4.15
N LEU A 20 -12.28 -6.37 3.17
CA LEU A 20 -13.11 -6.95 2.11
C LEU A 20 -12.28 -7.87 1.20
N ALA A 21 -11.08 -7.45 0.82
CA ALA A 21 -10.16 -8.25 0.03
C ALA A 21 -9.83 -9.60 0.70
N LEU A 22 -9.63 -9.62 2.02
CA LEU A 22 -9.46 -10.85 2.79
C LEU A 22 -10.69 -11.77 2.72
N GLY A 23 -11.90 -11.20 2.74
CA GLY A 23 -13.14 -11.96 2.54
C GLY A 23 -13.20 -12.60 1.16
N LEU A 24 -12.90 -11.83 0.11
CA LEU A 24 -12.85 -12.32 -1.27
C LEU A 24 -11.78 -13.41 -1.44
N ALA A 25 -10.58 -13.21 -0.88
CA ALA A 25 -9.48 -14.15 -0.94
C ALA A 25 -9.79 -15.51 -0.29
N ARG A 26 -10.71 -15.54 0.68
CA ARG A 26 -11.20 -16.79 1.30
C ARG A 26 -12.26 -17.51 0.46
N CYS A 27 -12.93 -16.78 -0.44
CA CYS A 27 -14.02 -17.30 -1.26
C CYS A 27 -13.59 -17.65 -2.68
N LEU A 28 -12.46 -17.10 -3.15
CA LEU A 28 -11.99 -17.22 -4.53
C LEU A 28 -10.61 -17.89 -4.60
N PRO A 29 -10.39 -18.80 -5.57
CA PRO A 29 -9.06 -19.28 -5.91
C PRO A 29 -8.08 -18.13 -6.20
N PRO A 30 -6.77 -18.32 -5.99
CA PRO A 30 -5.76 -17.29 -6.24
C PRO A 30 -5.81 -16.66 -7.64
N ASP A 31 -6.05 -17.47 -8.67
CA ASP A 31 -6.08 -17.02 -10.07
C ASP A 31 -7.38 -16.28 -10.45
N ASP A 32 -8.43 -16.38 -9.61
CA ASP A 32 -9.75 -15.78 -9.87
C ASP A 32 -9.92 -14.39 -9.22
N LEU A 33 -8.94 -13.93 -8.45
CA LEU A 33 -8.98 -12.63 -7.77
C LEU A 33 -7.67 -11.86 -8.00
N VAL A 34 -7.80 -10.70 -8.63
CA VAL A 34 -6.75 -9.67 -8.69
C VAL A 34 -7.16 -8.52 -7.80
N ILE A 35 -6.23 -8.05 -6.97
CA ILE A 35 -6.43 -6.91 -6.08
C ILE A 35 -5.51 -5.77 -6.54
N CYS A 36 -6.12 -4.73 -7.10
CA CYS A 36 -5.48 -3.47 -7.46
C CYS A 36 -5.43 -2.57 -6.23
N VAL A 37 -4.23 -2.26 -5.77
CA VAL A 37 -4.01 -1.56 -4.50
C VAL A 37 -3.59 -0.11 -4.76
N ASN A 38 -4.21 0.82 -4.04
CA ASN A 38 -3.86 2.24 -4.07
C ASN A 38 -2.36 2.45 -3.74
N THR A 39 -1.69 3.32 -4.50
CA THR A 39 -0.32 3.79 -4.22
C THR A 39 -0.24 5.30 -4.00
N GLY A 40 -1.38 6.00 -3.94
CA GLY A 40 -1.45 7.44 -3.73
C GLY A 40 -0.93 7.90 -2.36
N ASP A 41 -0.81 6.96 -1.43
CA ASP A 41 -0.35 7.20 -0.06
C ASP A 41 1.13 6.84 0.12
N ASP A 42 1.81 6.42 -0.95
CA ASP A 42 3.21 6.03 -0.93
C ASP A 42 4.11 7.24 -0.66
N GLU A 43 5.05 7.10 0.28
CA GLU A 43 5.92 8.18 0.72
C GLU A 43 7.29 7.69 1.15
N THR A 44 8.25 8.62 1.21
CA THR A 44 9.59 8.36 1.72
C THR A 44 9.70 8.78 3.18
N PHE A 45 9.95 7.83 4.07
CA PHE A 45 10.20 8.07 5.48
C PHE A 45 11.60 7.58 5.84
N HIS A 46 12.41 8.45 6.46
CA HIS A 46 13.80 8.12 6.84
C HIS A 46 14.64 7.53 5.70
N GLY A 47 14.39 7.96 4.45
CA GLY A 47 15.07 7.47 3.25
C GLY A 47 14.53 6.13 2.70
N LEU A 48 13.47 5.59 3.28
CA LEU A 48 12.85 4.33 2.88
C LEU A 48 11.53 4.58 2.16
N HIS A 49 11.27 3.83 1.09
CA HIS A 49 10.01 3.81 0.39
C HIS A 49 8.97 3.01 1.19
N VAL A 50 7.88 3.67 1.57
CA VAL A 50 6.77 3.10 2.34
C VAL A 50 5.53 3.13 1.47
N SER A 51 4.81 2.01 1.39
CA SER A 51 3.60 1.87 0.59
C SER A 51 2.46 1.37 1.47
N PRO A 52 1.80 2.25 2.25
CA PRO A 52 0.96 1.86 3.39
C PRO A 52 -0.19 0.91 3.04
N ASP A 53 -0.82 1.12 1.87
CA ASP A 53 -1.94 0.30 1.44
C ASP A 53 -1.49 -1.07 0.91
N LEU A 54 -0.36 -1.12 0.19
CA LEU A 54 0.28 -2.38 -0.21
C LEU A 54 0.72 -3.18 1.02
N ASP A 55 1.35 -2.54 1.99
CA ASP A 55 1.80 -3.16 3.23
C ASP A 55 0.63 -3.70 4.04
N THR A 56 -0.42 -2.89 4.22
CA THR A 56 -1.66 -3.31 4.89
C THR A 56 -2.30 -4.51 4.20
N MET A 57 -2.35 -4.52 2.87
CA MET A 57 -2.91 -5.62 2.08
C MET A 57 -2.08 -6.90 2.24
N MET A 58 -0.76 -6.81 2.07
CA MET A 58 0.16 -7.93 2.25
C MET A 58 0.04 -8.54 3.65
N TYR A 59 0.11 -7.71 4.69
CA TYR A 59 0.07 -8.18 6.08
C TYR A 59 -1.27 -8.78 6.46
N THR A 60 -2.36 -8.24 5.93
CA THR A 60 -3.71 -8.79 6.18
C THR A 60 -3.86 -10.16 5.53
N LEU A 61 -3.46 -10.31 4.27
CA LEU A 61 -3.59 -11.58 3.53
C LEU A 61 -2.59 -12.64 3.99
N SER A 62 -1.42 -12.24 4.50
CA SER A 62 -0.45 -13.18 5.09
C SER A 62 -0.77 -13.56 6.53
N GLY A 63 -1.78 -12.96 7.16
CA GLY A 63 -2.13 -13.18 8.56
C GLY A 63 -1.14 -12.58 9.57
N LEU A 64 -0.34 -11.59 9.15
CA LEU A 64 0.65 -10.91 10.00
C LEU A 64 0.15 -9.57 10.58
N SER A 65 -0.97 -9.05 10.10
CA SER A 65 -1.56 -7.79 10.57
C SER A 65 -1.83 -7.79 12.07
N ASN A 66 -1.60 -6.67 12.74
CA ASN A 66 -1.96 -6.49 14.15
C ASN A 66 -3.48 -6.31 14.32
N PRO A 67 -4.18 -7.24 14.98
CA PRO A 67 -5.63 -7.13 15.17
C PRO A 67 -6.03 -6.10 16.25
N GLU A 68 -5.12 -5.72 17.15
CA GLU A 68 -5.41 -4.80 18.26
C GLU A 68 -5.43 -3.35 17.80
N THR A 69 -4.41 -2.95 17.03
CA THR A 69 -4.32 -1.60 16.44
C THR A 69 -5.12 -1.50 15.14
N GLY A 70 -5.32 -2.62 14.45
CA GLY A 70 -5.97 -2.68 13.13
C GLY A 70 -5.05 -2.28 11.96
N TRP A 71 -3.79 -1.97 12.23
CA TRP A 71 -2.76 -1.58 11.25
C TRP A 71 -1.37 -1.99 11.75
N GLY A 72 -0.40 -2.12 10.84
CA GLY A 72 0.96 -2.59 11.17
C GLY A 72 1.01 -4.10 11.49
N LEU A 73 2.18 -4.56 11.94
CA LEU A 73 2.47 -5.97 12.20
C LEU A 73 2.20 -6.38 13.66
N ALA A 74 1.69 -7.60 13.85
CA ALA A 74 1.48 -8.15 15.18
C ALA A 74 2.82 -8.40 15.91
N GLY A 75 2.91 -7.91 17.15
CA GLY A 75 4.11 -8.06 17.98
C GLY A 75 5.32 -7.26 17.49
N ASP A 76 5.08 -6.17 16.76
CA ASP A 76 6.13 -5.25 16.35
C ASP A 76 6.62 -4.38 17.52
N THR A 77 7.84 -3.87 17.41
CA THR A 77 8.49 -2.99 18.39
C THR A 77 8.95 -1.70 17.71
N PHE A 78 9.32 -0.65 18.47
CA PHE A 78 9.68 0.66 17.91
C PHE A 78 11.10 1.09 18.31
N THR A 79 12.00 0.14 18.53
CA THR A 79 13.32 0.40 19.10
C THR A 79 14.18 1.24 18.15
N ALA A 80 14.13 0.93 16.85
CA ALA A 80 14.85 1.70 15.84
C ALA A 80 14.30 3.13 15.74
N LEU A 81 12.98 3.29 15.78
CA LEU A 81 12.32 4.60 15.74
C LEU A 81 12.69 5.44 16.97
N GLU A 82 12.69 4.87 18.17
CA GLU A 82 13.16 5.54 19.39
C GLU A 82 14.60 6.03 19.25
N MET A 83 15.49 5.21 18.67
CA MET A 83 16.88 5.59 18.45
C MET A 83 17.01 6.70 17.39
N LEU A 84 16.22 6.64 16.30
CA LEU A 84 16.15 7.72 15.31
C LEU A 84 15.74 9.04 15.96
N GLY A 85 14.78 9.02 16.88
CA GLY A 85 14.39 10.20 17.66
C GLY A 85 15.54 10.74 18.51
N LYS A 86 16.32 9.87 19.18
CA LYS A 86 17.53 10.27 19.92
C LYS A 86 18.62 10.87 19.02
N LEU A 87 18.65 10.49 17.75
CA LEU A 87 19.55 11.04 16.73
C LEU A 87 19.01 12.33 16.07
N GLY A 88 17.82 12.79 16.46
CA GLY A 88 17.22 14.05 16.00
C GLY A 88 16.32 13.95 14.78
N ALA A 89 15.89 12.75 14.37
CA ALA A 89 14.91 12.59 13.31
C ALA A 89 13.48 12.95 13.79
N ASP A 90 12.62 13.44 12.89
CA ASP A 90 11.18 13.61 13.17
C ASP A 90 10.48 12.25 13.07
N THR A 91 10.06 11.68 14.20
CA THR A 91 9.49 10.33 14.31
C THR A 91 7.97 10.36 14.50
N TRP A 92 7.30 11.34 13.89
CA TRP A 92 5.84 11.50 13.95
C TRP A 92 5.05 10.34 13.31
N PHE A 93 5.67 9.62 12.36
CA PHE A 93 5.09 8.47 11.70
C PHE A 93 5.68 7.18 12.30
N ASN A 94 4.81 6.32 12.82
CA ASN A 94 5.23 5.11 13.51
C ASN A 94 5.60 4.02 12.52
N LEU A 95 6.90 3.72 12.41
CA LEU A 95 7.43 2.55 11.69
C LEU A 95 8.00 1.56 12.70
N GLY A 96 7.45 0.36 12.71
CA GLY A 96 7.91 -0.71 13.60
C GLY A 96 9.18 -1.39 13.08
N ASP A 97 9.87 -2.11 13.95
CA ASP A 97 11.15 -2.76 13.65
C ASP A 97 11.00 -3.87 12.58
N ARG A 98 9.88 -4.61 12.59
CA ARG A 98 9.54 -5.60 11.55
C ARG A 98 9.06 -4.93 10.27
N ASP A 99 8.28 -3.86 10.40
CA ASP A 99 7.78 -3.06 9.27
C ASP A 99 8.94 -2.43 8.47
N LEU A 100 9.95 -1.91 9.19
CA LEU A 100 11.20 -1.42 8.61
C LEU A 100 11.89 -2.45 7.72
N ALA A 101 11.80 -3.75 8.04
CA ALA A 101 12.38 -4.79 7.18
C ALA A 101 11.72 -4.84 5.79
N THR A 102 10.40 -4.67 5.73
CA THR A 102 9.66 -4.56 4.46
C THR A 102 10.12 -3.33 3.67
N HIS A 103 10.24 -2.18 4.32
CA HIS A 103 10.62 -0.94 3.65
C HIS A 103 12.09 -0.94 3.19
N ILE A 104 13.01 -1.50 3.99
CA ILE A 104 14.41 -1.72 3.60
C ILE A 104 14.47 -2.60 2.35
N ARG A 105 13.76 -3.74 2.36
CA ARG A 105 13.77 -4.67 1.23
C ARG A 105 13.14 -4.07 -0.03
N ARG A 106 12.00 -3.37 0.11
CA ARG A 106 11.36 -2.64 -1.00
C ARG A 106 12.32 -1.62 -1.60
N THR A 107 12.91 -0.77 -0.76
CA THR A 107 13.83 0.29 -1.19
C THR A 107 15.05 -0.28 -1.90
N GLN A 108 15.62 -1.36 -1.38
CA GLN A 108 16.73 -2.06 -2.03
C GLN A 108 16.35 -2.56 -3.43
N LEU A 109 15.22 -3.27 -3.55
CA LEU A 109 14.81 -3.84 -4.84
C LEU A 109 14.47 -2.78 -5.88
N LEU A 110 13.84 -1.67 -5.47
CA LEU A 110 13.59 -0.52 -6.34
C LEU A 110 14.91 0.11 -6.79
N ALA A 111 15.90 0.24 -5.91
CA ALA A 111 17.23 0.74 -6.25
C ALA A 111 17.99 -0.21 -7.20
N ASP A 112 17.73 -1.52 -7.12
CA ASP A 112 18.24 -2.53 -8.05
C ASP A 112 17.52 -2.52 -9.42
N GLY A 113 16.55 -1.62 -9.62
CA GLY A 113 15.88 -1.39 -10.89
C GLY A 113 14.58 -2.18 -11.09
N LYS A 114 14.07 -2.86 -10.06
CA LYS A 114 12.75 -3.50 -10.13
C LYS A 114 11.63 -2.48 -10.10
N THR A 115 10.51 -2.80 -10.74
CA THR A 115 9.28 -1.98 -10.64
C THR A 115 8.53 -2.27 -9.34
N LEU A 116 7.62 -1.37 -8.92
CA LEU A 116 6.83 -1.56 -7.71
C LEU A 116 5.97 -2.83 -7.77
N SER A 117 5.47 -3.20 -8.95
CA SER A 117 4.73 -4.43 -9.22
C SER A 117 5.59 -5.67 -8.99
N GLU A 118 6.83 -5.68 -9.50
CA GLU A 118 7.76 -6.79 -9.29
C GLU A 118 8.13 -6.93 -7.82
N VAL A 119 8.38 -5.81 -7.14
CA VAL A 119 8.68 -5.76 -5.71
C VAL A 119 7.50 -6.26 -4.89
N THR A 120 6.30 -5.80 -5.18
CA THR A 120 5.06 -6.23 -4.51
C THR A 120 4.85 -7.73 -4.68
N SER A 121 5.03 -8.26 -5.89
CA SER A 121 4.93 -9.70 -6.17
C SER A 121 5.95 -10.53 -5.38
N GLU A 122 7.20 -10.06 -5.30
CA GLU A 122 8.26 -10.75 -4.54
C GLU A 122 7.97 -10.76 -3.03
N LEU A 123 7.64 -9.59 -2.46
CA LEU A 123 7.35 -9.46 -1.04
C LEU A 123 6.12 -10.28 -0.65
N SER A 124 5.03 -10.18 -1.42
CA SER A 124 3.80 -10.94 -1.21
C SER A 124 4.07 -12.44 -1.15
N ARG A 125 4.84 -12.97 -2.12
CA ARG A 125 5.20 -14.39 -2.18
C ARG A 125 6.02 -14.84 -0.98
N ASN A 126 7.00 -14.03 -0.57
CA ASN A 126 7.86 -14.33 0.58
C ASN A 126 7.07 -14.32 1.91
N LEU A 127 5.99 -13.54 1.98
CA LEU A 127 5.07 -13.53 3.12
C LEU A 127 3.96 -14.61 3.01
N GLY A 128 3.94 -15.40 1.93
CA GLY A 128 2.96 -16.48 1.74
C GLY A 128 1.59 -16.03 1.23
N VAL A 129 1.48 -14.83 0.66
CA VAL A 129 0.26 -14.35 -0.01
C VAL A 129 0.14 -15.04 -1.37
N ALA A 130 -0.95 -15.80 -1.55
CA ALA A 130 -1.19 -16.56 -2.79
C ALA A 130 -1.85 -15.72 -3.89
N HIS A 131 -2.72 -14.78 -3.53
CA HIS A 131 -3.48 -13.93 -4.46
C HIS A 131 -2.61 -12.87 -5.13
N HIS A 132 -3.04 -12.41 -6.31
CA HIS A 132 -2.34 -11.40 -7.07
C HIS A 132 -2.59 -9.99 -6.52
N LEU A 133 -1.58 -9.44 -5.84
CA LEU A 133 -1.53 -8.04 -5.43
C LEU A 133 -0.77 -7.22 -6.46
N VAL A 134 -1.42 -6.19 -7.00
CA VAL A 134 -0.84 -5.32 -8.02
C VAL A 134 -1.01 -3.87 -7.56
N PRO A 135 0.04 -3.04 -7.53
CA PRO A 135 -0.14 -1.60 -7.32
C PRO A 135 -1.02 -1.01 -8.43
N MET A 136 -1.71 0.10 -8.20
CA MET A 136 -2.48 0.76 -9.25
C MET A 136 -1.59 1.28 -10.40
N SER A 137 -0.33 1.62 -10.08
CA SER A 137 0.68 2.09 -11.01
C SER A 137 2.08 1.77 -10.49
N ASP A 138 3.03 1.54 -11.40
CA ASP A 138 4.47 1.57 -11.09
C ASP A 138 5.02 3.00 -11.05
N ASP A 139 4.29 3.97 -11.63
CA ASP A 139 4.65 5.37 -11.63
C ASP A 139 4.26 6.05 -10.30
N PRO A 140 5.02 7.06 -9.86
CA PRO A 140 4.72 7.77 -8.63
C PRO A 140 3.43 8.59 -8.77
N VAL A 141 2.46 8.29 -7.91
CA VAL A 141 1.25 9.10 -7.71
C VAL A 141 1.15 9.48 -6.23
N ARG A 142 0.89 10.75 -5.92
CA ARG A 142 0.77 11.22 -4.53
C ARG A 142 -0.52 11.98 -4.30
N THR A 143 -1.24 11.60 -3.25
CA THR A 143 -2.39 12.33 -2.73
C THR A 143 -1.90 13.49 -1.87
N VAL A 144 -2.20 14.72 -2.28
CA VAL A 144 -1.86 15.95 -1.56
C VAL A 144 -3.14 16.69 -1.19
N VAL A 145 -3.27 17.04 0.09
CA VAL A 145 -4.42 17.71 0.68
C VAL A 145 -4.08 19.18 0.91
N PHE A 146 -4.85 20.07 0.28
CA PHE A 146 -4.72 21.51 0.42
C PHE A 146 -5.64 21.96 1.54
N THR A 147 -5.09 22.60 2.56
CA THR A 147 -5.82 22.95 3.79
C THR A 147 -5.75 24.45 4.10
N ASP A 148 -6.33 24.87 5.21
CA ASP A 148 -6.11 26.18 5.81
C ASP A 148 -4.72 26.35 6.44
N GLU A 149 -3.98 25.27 6.69
CA GLU A 149 -2.59 25.28 7.16
C GLU A 149 -1.54 25.17 6.04
N GLY A 150 -1.97 24.96 4.80
CA GLY A 150 -1.09 24.75 3.64
C GLY A 150 -1.28 23.39 2.99
N GLU A 151 -0.33 23.03 2.13
CA GLU A 151 -0.29 21.73 1.45
C GLU A 151 0.28 20.67 2.37
N LEU A 152 -0.43 19.55 2.50
CA LEU A 152 -0.04 18.41 3.32
C LEU A 152 -0.12 17.14 2.49
N PRO A 153 0.96 16.33 2.43
CA PRO A 153 0.86 14.95 1.95
C PRO A 153 -0.17 14.17 2.77
N MET A 154 -0.84 13.20 2.15
CA MET A 154 -1.96 12.46 2.76
C MET A 154 -1.61 11.89 4.15
N GLN A 155 -0.43 11.29 4.32
CA GLN A 155 -0.02 10.75 5.63
C GLN A 155 0.19 11.84 6.68
N ARG A 156 0.78 12.98 6.31
CA ARG A 156 0.96 14.11 7.23
C ARG A 156 -0.38 14.73 7.62
N TYR A 157 -1.33 14.81 6.70
CA TYR A 157 -2.69 15.26 6.97
C TYR A 157 -3.45 14.29 7.88
N PHE A 158 -3.54 13.02 7.48
CA PHE A 158 -4.41 12.04 8.12
C PHE A 158 -3.83 11.54 9.46
N VAL A 159 -2.54 11.20 9.49
CA VAL A 159 -1.88 10.65 10.69
C VAL A 159 -1.26 11.78 11.53
N GLY A 160 -0.42 12.61 10.92
CA GLY A 160 0.33 13.64 11.64
C GLY A 160 -0.54 14.77 12.19
N ARG A 161 -1.55 15.20 11.42
CA ARG A 161 -2.52 16.25 11.78
C ARG A 161 -3.90 15.72 12.13
N ARG A 162 -4.08 14.39 12.19
CA ARG A 162 -5.33 13.73 12.62
C ARG A 162 -6.57 14.17 11.84
N ALA A 163 -6.39 14.57 10.58
CA ALA A 163 -7.44 15.12 9.73
C ALA A 163 -8.17 16.35 10.34
N GLU A 164 -7.51 17.10 11.22
CA GLU A 164 -8.06 18.31 11.84
C GLU A 164 -8.05 19.55 10.91
N PRO A 165 -6.99 19.81 10.10
CA PRO A 165 -6.97 20.97 9.21
C PRO A 165 -8.12 20.95 8.20
N LYS A 166 -8.67 22.13 7.88
CA LYS A 166 -9.84 22.22 7.00
C LYS A 166 -9.44 22.04 5.54
N VAL A 167 -9.90 20.94 4.94
CA VAL A 167 -9.67 20.65 3.51
C VAL A 167 -10.36 21.66 2.61
N LYS A 168 -9.61 22.14 1.61
CA LYS A 168 -10.09 22.98 0.52
C LYS A 168 -10.11 22.24 -0.81
N GLU A 169 -9.10 21.40 -1.04
CA GLU A 169 -8.91 20.66 -2.29
C GLU A 169 -8.06 19.40 -2.03
N VAL A 170 -8.26 18.37 -2.84
CA VAL A 170 -7.40 17.18 -2.90
C VAL A 170 -6.86 17.07 -4.33
N ARG A 171 -5.54 16.91 -4.48
CA ARG A 171 -4.87 16.72 -5.77
C ARG A 171 -4.13 15.40 -5.79
N TYR A 172 -4.07 14.79 -6.98
CA TYR A 172 -3.33 13.57 -7.24
C TYR A 172 -2.15 13.89 -8.15
N ILE A 173 -1.00 14.18 -7.55
CA ILE A 173 0.20 14.60 -8.26
C ILE A 173 0.77 13.40 -9.02
N GLY A 174 0.94 13.53 -10.34
CA GLY A 174 1.47 12.48 -11.24
C GLY A 174 0.40 11.60 -11.89
N ALA A 175 -0.86 11.67 -11.44
CA ALA A 175 -1.93 10.79 -11.91
C ALA A 175 -2.32 11.03 -13.39
N ASP A 176 -2.08 12.22 -13.92
CA ASP A 176 -2.33 12.60 -15.32
C ASP A 176 -1.35 11.95 -16.31
N THR A 177 -0.18 11.52 -15.82
CA THR A 177 0.87 10.88 -16.63
C THR A 177 1.12 9.41 -16.29
N ALA A 178 0.63 8.95 -15.13
CA ALA A 178 0.84 7.59 -14.66
C ALA A 178 0.18 6.55 -15.56
N ALA A 179 0.89 5.47 -15.86
CA ALA A 179 0.35 4.30 -16.52
C ALA A 179 -0.25 3.33 -15.50
N ILE A 180 -1.28 2.58 -15.92
CA ILE A 180 -1.75 1.45 -15.12
C ILE A 180 -0.63 0.40 -15.00
N ALA A 181 -0.51 -0.22 -13.82
CA ALA A 181 0.53 -1.20 -13.57
C ALA A 181 0.37 -2.46 -14.46
N PRO A 182 1.48 -3.11 -14.85
CA PRO A 182 1.44 -4.35 -15.60
C PRO A 182 0.61 -5.43 -14.89
N GLY A 183 -0.32 -6.03 -15.63
CA GLY A 183 -1.20 -7.09 -15.12
C GLY A 183 -2.60 -6.60 -14.76
N LEU A 184 -2.84 -5.28 -14.75
CA LEU A 184 -4.19 -4.72 -14.61
C LEU A 184 -4.95 -4.65 -15.93
N GLU A 185 -4.27 -4.57 -17.09
CA GLU A 185 -4.93 -4.40 -18.40
C GLU A 185 -5.93 -5.52 -18.68
N ASN A 186 -5.48 -6.77 -18.51
CA ASN A 186 -6.31 -7.95 -18.74
C ASN A 186 -7.42 -8.07 -17.69
N ALA A 187 -7.15 -7.68 -16.44
CA ALA A 187 -8.13 -7.70 -15.37
C ALA A 187 -9.24 -6.66 -15.59
N ILE A 188 -8.88 -5.44 -16.00
CA ILE A 188 -9.83 -4.37 -16.30
C ILE A 188 -10.69 -4.74 -17.53
N ALA A 189 -10.07 -5.29 -18.57
CA ALA A 189 -10.77 -5.62 -19.81
C ALA A 189 -11.65 -6.87 -19.72
N GLY A 190 -11.29 -7.83 -18.86
CA GLY A 190 -11.89 -9.17 -18.88
C GLY A 190 -12.51 -9.66 -17.58
N ALA A 191 -12.40 -8.93 -16.47
CA ALA A 191 -12.99 -9.39 -15.21
C ALA A 191 -14.51 -9.52 -15.30
N GLY A 192 -15.04 -10.62 -14.73
CA GLY A 192 -16.49 -10.82 -14.63
C GLY A 192 -17.17 -9.84 -13.67
N MET A 193 -16.43 -9.31 -12.71
CA MET A 193 -16.90 -8.33 -11.73
C MET A 193 -15.79 -7.37 -11.31
N LEU A 194 -16.12 -6.08 -11.24
CA LEU A 194 -15.29 -5.06 -10.61
C LEU A 194 -15.88 -4.69 -9.25
N VAL A 195 -15.08 -4.78 -8.20
CA VAL A 195 -15.47 -4.46 -6.83
C VAL A 195 -14.70 -3.23 -6.36
N LEU A 196 -15.42 -2.18 -5.98
CA LEU A 196 -14.84 -1.05 -5.24
C LEU A 196 -14.97 -1.36 -3.75
N CYS A 197 -13.84 -1.61 -3.08
CA CYS A 197 -13.88 -1.91 -1.66
C CYS A 197 -14.27 -0.68 -0.82
N PRO A 198 -14.93 -0.88 0.34
CA PRO A 198 -15.49 0.20 1.16
C PRO A 198 -14.44 0.93 2.02
#